data_AF-A0A601ZPQ5-F1
#
_entry.id   AF-A0A601ZPQ5-F1
#
_cell.length_a   1.000
_cell.length_b   1.000
_cell.length_c   1.000
_cell.angle_alpha   90.00
_cell.angle_beta   90.00
_cell.angle_gamma   90.00
#
_symmetry.space_group_name_H-M   'P 1'
#
loop_
_entity.id
_entity.type
_entity.pdbx_description
1 polymer ?
#
loop_
_entity_poly.entity_id
_entity_poly.type
_entity_poly.pdbx_seq_one_letter_code
_entity_poly.pdbx_strand_id
1 'polypeptide(L)'
;MGAESEANGLYSLAFGANSIADADNTVALGYGASATKAGAMVFGQAGKADGLNSIALGNKSQASSENSIAIGQESYSGSEKSIAIGSLSNVTGVNSVALGTESTAAEDNTVSVGNDTLQRKIVHMAKGDISSTSTDAINGSQLYDISKSVADRLGGGASVSTAGVVNAPNYKLQSGNFNNVGDALKGIDDNTLQWDSLKKVYSAEHGSDATSTITNVKDGALSASSTDAV
;
A
#
# COMPACT_ATOMS: atom_id res chain seq x y z
N MET A 1 -17.91 46.42 3.55
CA MET A 1 -17.88 46.75 2.11
C MET A 1 -16.52 47.31 1.80
N GLY A 2 -15.78 46.74 0.85
CA GLY A 2 -14.44 47.21 0.47
C GLY A 2 -14.51 48.15 -0.73
N ALA A 3 -13.45 48.91 -0.98
CA ALA A 3 -13.34 49.64 -2.24
C ALA A 3 -13.37 48.64 -3.41
N GLU A 4 -14.15 48.90 -4.46
CA GLU A 4 -14.24 48.03 -5.65
C GLU A 4 -14.71 46.59 -5.32
N SER A 5 -15.53 46.41 -4.28
CA SER A 5 -16.22 45.14 -4.05
C SER A 5 -17.45 45.02 -4.96
N GLU A 6 -17.53 43.97 -5.76
CA GLU A 6 -18.59 43.71 -6.72
C GLU A 6 -19.42 42.48 -6.35
N ALA A 7 -20.71 42.66 -6.14
CA ALA A 7 -21.69 41.60 -5.92
C ALA A 7 -22.70 41.64 -7.08
N ASN A 8 -22.34 41.03 -8.21
CA ASN A 8 -23.06 41.17 -9.49
C ASN A 8 -24.18 40.14 -9.64
N GLY A 9 -24.02 38.95 -9.04
CA GLY A 9 -25.00 37.87 -9.13
C GLY A 9 -26.21 38.03 -8.21
N LEU A 10 -27.33 37.39 -8.54
CA LEU A 10 -28.49 37.34 -7.65
C LEU A 10 -28.13 36.59 -6.35
N TYR A 11 -28.50 37.14 -5.20
CA TYR A 11 -28.15 36.61 -3.87
C TYR A 11 -26.64 36.49 -3.62
N SER A 12 -25.81 37.25 -4.34
CA SER A 12 -24.36 37.27 -4.13
C SER A 12 -23.95 38.11 -2.92
N LEU A 13 -22.79 37.79 -2.35
CA LEU A 13 -22.16 38.55 -1.27
C LEU A 13 -20.69 38.80 -1.60
N ALA A 14 -20.29 40.07 -1.67
CA ALA A 14 -18.90 40.48 -1.82
C ALA A 14 -18.45 41.37 -0.66
N PHE A 15 -17.35 41.00 0.00
CA PHE A 15 -16.77 41.75 1.10
C PHE A 15 -15.24 41.71 1.11
N GLY A 16 -14.62 42.87 0.91
CA GLY A 16 -13.17 43.04 0.82
C GLY A 16 -12.86 43.98 -0.34
N ALA A 17 -11.73 44.70 -0.30
CA ALA A 17 -11.41 45.53 -1.45
C ALA A 17 -11.10 44.63 -2.67
N ASN A 18 -11.62 44.97 -3.85
CA ASN A 18 -11.50 44.17 -5.08
C ASN A 18 -12.13 42.76 -5.00
N SER A 19 -13.02 42.49 -4.04
CA SER A 19 -13.71 41.18 -3.97
C SER A 19 -14.79 41.12 -5.04
N ILE A 20 -14.88 40.02 -5.80
CA ILE A 20 -15.81 39.83 -6.91
C ILE A 20 -16.67 38.58 -6.65
N ALA A 21 -17.98 38.76 -6.64
CA ALA A 21 -18.99 37.71 -6.57
C ALA A 21 -19.90 37.86 -7.81
N ASP A 22 -19.51 37.21 -8.92
CA ASP A 22 -19.98 37.57 -10.27
C ASP A 22 -21.24 36.84 -10.74
N ALA A 23 -21.54 35.68 -10.14
CA ALA A 23 -22.64 34.81 -10.53
C ALA A 23 -23.64 34.59 -9.39
N ASP A 24 -24.80 34.00 -9.70
CA ASP A 24 -25.86 33.78 -8.72
C ASP A 24 -25.38 32.91 -7.54
N ASN A 25 -25.82 33.28 -6.34
CA ASN A 25 -25.52 32.59 -5.09
C ASN A 25 -24.03 32.51 -4.74
N THR A 26 -23.21 33.43 -5.27
CA THR A 26 -21.77 33.46 -4.98
C THR A 26 -21.45 34.18 -3.67
N VAL A 27 -20.35 33.79 -3.04
CA VAL A 27 -19.82 34.46 -1.85
C VAL A 27 -18.33 34.72 -2.04
N ALA A 28 -17.88 35.97 -1.94
CA ALA A 28 -16.48 36.36 -2.05
C ALA A 28 -16.08 37.23 -0.85
N LEU A 29 -15.31 36.64 0.07
CA LEU A 29 -14.88 37.29 1.32
C LEU A 29 -13.35 37.36 1.37
N GLY A 30 -12.79 38.56 1.25
CA GLY A 30 -11.35 38.82 1.31
C GLY A 30 -10.87 39.83 0.25
N TYR A 31 -9.70 40.43 0.49
CA TYR A 31 -9.07 41.32 -0.50
C TYR A 31 -8.77 40.54 -1.79
N GLY A 32 -9.36 40.96 -2.92
CA GLY A 32 -9.20 40.27 -4.21
C GLY A 32 -9.80 38.87 -4.29
N ALA A 33 -10.70 38.49 -3.37
CA ALA A 33 -11.41 37.21 -3.45
C ALA A 33 -12.31 37.17 -4.69
N SER A 34 -12.32 36.09 -5.46
CA SER A 34 -13.03 36.01 -6.75
C SER A 34 -13.86 34.73 -6.89
N ALA A 35 -15.18 34.85 -6.80
CA ALA A 35 -16.15 33.78 -7.03
C ALA A 35 -16.92 34.06 -8.33
N THR A 36 -16.58 33.37 -9.42
CA THR A 36 -17.00 33.77 -10.78
C THR A 36 -18.08 32.87 -11.39
N LYS A 37 -18.37 31.70 -10.81
CA LYS A 37 -19.40 30.77 -11.28
C LYS A 37 -20.50 30.59 -10.24
N ALA A 38 -21.69 30.19 -10.71
CA ALA A 38 -22.85 30.07 -9.82
C ALA A 38 -22.55 29.12 -8.65
N GLY A 39 -22.99 29.52 -7.45
CA GLY A 39 -22.75 28.78 -6.20
C GLY A 39 -21.30 28.73 -5.72
N ALA A 40 -20.36 29.42 -6.37
CA ALA A 40 -18.97 29.45 -5.95
C ALA A 40 -18.77 30.25 -4.65
N MET A 41 -17.91 29.75 -3.77
CA MET A 41 -17.63 30.38 -2.48
C MET A 41 -16.13 30.56 -2.28
N VAL A 42 -15.72 31.78 -1.95
CA VAL A 42 -14.34 32.15 -1.61
C VAL A 42 -14.29 32.79 -0.24
N PHE A 43 -13.37 32.31 0.60
CA PHE A 43 -12.98 32.96 1.83
C PHE A 43 -11.45 33.00 1.93
N GLY A 44 -10.86 34.17 1.70
CA GLY A 44 -9.42 34.37 1.75
C GLY A 44 -8.92 35.43 0.77
N GLN A 45 -7.77 36.03 1.09
CA GLN A 45 -7.14 37.03 0.23
C GLN A 45 -6.66 36.39 -1.08
N ALA A 46 -7.06 36.97 -2.22
CA ALA A 46 -6.80 36.46 -3.58
C ALA A 46 -7.21 34.99 -3.80
N GLY A 47 -8.15 34.46 -3.02
CA GLY A 47 -8.74 33.16 -3.29
C GLY A 47 -9.59 33.20 -4.57
N LYS A 48 -9.65 32.07 -5.29
CA LYS A 48 -10.42 31.95 -6.53
C LYS A 48 -11.26 30.68 -6.53
N ALA A 49 -12.55 30.84 -6.78
CA ALA A 49 -13.48 29.76 -7.02
C ALA A 49 -14.09 29.97 -8.42
N ASP A 50 -13.44 29.36 -9.42
CA ASP A 50 -13.73 29.54 -10.85
C ASP A 50 -14.52 28.36 -11.45
N GLY A 51 -14.81 27.34 -10.64
CA GLY A 51 -15.70 26.24 -11.00
C GLY A 51 -17.13 26.44 -10.51
N LEU A 52 -18.11 25.84 -11.20
CA LEU A 52 -19.49 25.78 -10.71
C LEU A 52 -19.54 25.08 -9.34
N ASN A 53 -20.25 25.64 -8.37
CA ASN A 53 -20.35 25.15 -6.98
C ASN A 53 -18.98 24.92 -6.29
N SER A 54 -17.93 25.60 -6.73
CA SER A 54 -16.59 25.40 -6.18
C SER A 54 -16.36 26.16 -4.87
N ILE A 55 -15.45 25.68 -4.03
CA ILE A 55 -15.16 26.28 -2.72
C ILE A 55 -13.65 26.51 -2.60
N ALA A 56 -13.24 27.75 -2.38
CA ALA A 56 -11.85 28.10 -2.11
C ALA A 56 -11.72 28.81 -0.75
N LEU A 57 -11.07 28.15 0.22
CA LEU A 57 -10.89 28.63 1.59
C LEU A 57 -9.39 28.72 1.91
N GLY A 58 -8.84 29.93 1.90
CA GLY A 58 -7.43 30.17 2.18
C GLY A 58 -6.84 31.34 1.39
N ASN A 59 -5.67 31.82 1.83
CA ASN A 59 -4.90 32.80 1.05
C ASN A 59 -4.49 32.18 -0.29
N LYS A 60 -4.90 32.77 -1.41
CA LYS A 60 -4.62 32.26 -2.77
C LYS A 60 -5.05 30.80 -3.02
N SER A 61 -6.01 30.27 -2.25
CA SER A 61 -6.62 28.97 -2.57
C SER A 61 -7.34 29.05 -3.91
N GLN A 62 -7.27 28.01 -4.74
CA GLN A 62 -7.83 28.00 -6.09
C GLN A 62 -8.64 26.71 -6.31
N ALA A 63 -9.95 26.84 -6.44
CA ALA A 63 -10.87 25.77 -6.83
C ALA A 63 -11.37 26.05 -8.25
N SER A 64 -10.73 25.44 -9.25
CA SER A 64 -10.81 25.89 -10.65
C SER A 64 -11.85 25.14 -11.49
N SER A 65 -12.41 24.05 -10.98
CA SER A 65 -13.27 23.14 -11.73
C SER A 65 -14.61 22.87 -11.03
N GLU A 66 -15.58 22.33 -11.77
CA GLU A 66 -16.92 22.05 -11.23
C GLU A 66 -16.85 21.15 -9.99
N ASN A 67 -17.61 21.53 -8.94
CA ASN A 67 -17.69 20.86 -7.65
C ASN A 67 -16.32 20.64 -6.97
N SER A 68 -15.31 21.45 -7.31
CA SER A 68 -13.98 21.37 -6.71
C SER A 68 -13.88 22.13 -5.39
N ILE A 69 -13.05 21.64 -4.46
CA ILE A 69 -12.87 22.22 -3.13
C ILE A 69 -11.38 22.39 -2.85
N ALA A 70 -10.92 23.60 -2.57
CA ALA A 70 -9.55 23.92 -2.22
C ALA A 70 -9.51 24.60 -0.84
N ILE A 71 -8.97 23.92 0.17
CA ILE A 71 -8.89 24.40 1.56
C ILE A 71 -7.42 24.44 2.00
N GLY A 72 -6.89 25.63 2.18
CA GLY A 72 -5.49 25.86 2.57
C GLY A 72 -4.88 27.03 1.83
N GLN A 73 -3.81 27.61 2.38
CA GLN A 73 -3.06 28.62 1.65
C GLN A 73 -2.42 27.99 0.41
N GLU A 74 -2.62 28.62 -0.75
CA GLU A 74 -2.13 28.15 -2.06
C GLU A 74 -2.53 26.70 -2.40
N SER A 75 -3.59 26.16 -1.79
CA SER A 75 -4.17 24.88 -2.20
C SER A 75 -4.79 25.01 -3.60
N TYR A 76 -4.61 24.00 -4.44
CA TYR A 76 -5.11 23.96 -5.81
C TYR A 76 -5.95 22.71 -6.08
N SER A 77 -7.22 22.91 -6.42
CA SER A 77 -8.16 21.86 -6.84
C SER A 77 -8.52 22.11 -8.30
N GLY A 78 -7.76 21.49 -9.21
CA GLY A 78 -7.77 21.81 -10.65
C GLY A 78 -8.78 21.05 -11.50
N SER A 79 -9.35 19.96 -10.99
CA SER A 79 -10.15 19.01 -11.80
C SER A 79 -11.57 18.85 -11.26
N GLU A 80 -12.48 18.31 -12.07
CA GLU A 80 -13.88 18.12 -11.65
C GLU A 80 -13.98 17.22 -10.42
N LYS A 81 -14.84 17.60 -9.47
CA LYS A 81 -15.09 16.88 -8.21
C LYS A 81 -13.82 16.65 -7.36
N SER A 82 -12.77 17.43 -7.60
CA SER A 82 -11.53 17.32 -6.84
C SER A 82 -11.61 17.98 -5.48
N ILE A 83 -10.84 17.48 -4.51
CA ILE A 83 -10.77 18.05 -3.16
C ILE A 83 -9.31 18.16 -2.72
N ALA A 84 -8.81 19.38 -2.56
CA ALA A 84 -7.48 19.69 -2.06
C ALA A 84 -7.60 20.25 -0.62
N ILE A 85 -7.06 19.54 0.38
CA ILE A 85 -7.09 19.96 1.79
C ILE A 85 -5.66 20.00 2.33
N GLY A 86 -5.13 21.21 2.54
CA GLY A 86 -3.79 21.45 3.04
C GLY A 86 -3.13 22.63 2.33
N SER A 87 -2.19 23.30 2.99
CA SER A 87 -1.39 24.33 2.31
C SER A 87 -0.61 23.69 1.16
N LEU A 88 -0.61 24.31 -0.01
CA LEU A 88 0.09 23.80 -1.21
C LEU A 88 -0.37 22.40 -1.68
N SER A 89 -1.50 21.88 -1.19
CA SER A 89 -2.05 20.62 -1.71
C SER A 89 -2.52 20.81 -3.15
N ASN A 90 -2.24 19.85 -4.03
CA ASN A 90 -2.44 19.99 -5.47
C ASN A 90 -3.20 18.80 -6.05
N VAL A 91 -4.37 19.02 -6.64
CA VAL A 91 -5.17 17.98 -7.30
C VAL A 91 -5.32 18.29 -8.78
N THR A 92 -4.89 17.35 -9.62
CA THR A 92 -5.09 17.37 -11.08
C THR A 92 -5.82 16.13 -11.59
N GLY A 93 -6.01 15.10 -10.77
CA GLY A 93 -6.89 13.97 -11.09
C GLY A 93 -8.37 14.32 -10.91
N VAL A 94 -9.21 13.85 -11.82
CA VAL A 94 -10.68 13.96 -11.72
C VAL A 94 -11.17 13.09 -10.58
N ASN A 95 -12.14 13.60 -9.80
CA ASN A 95 -12.77 12.86 -8.70
C ASN A 95 -11.74 12.36 -7.65
N SER A 96 -10.71 13.15 -7.37
CA SER A 96 -9.59 12.79 -6.49
C SER A 96 -9.44 13.74 -5.30
N VAL A 97 -8.77 13.26 -4.27
CA VAL A 97 -8.55 13.98 -3.01
C VAL A 97 -7.06 14.05 -2.68
N ALA A 98 -6.52 15.23 -2.44
CA ALA A 98 -5.21 15.42 -1.81
C ALA A 98 -5.41 15.87 -0.36
N LEU A 99 -4.92 15.07 0.60
CA LEU A 99 -5.10 15.27 2.03
C LEU A 99 -3.77 15.51 2.76
N GLY A 100 -3.55 16.76 3.15
CA GLY A 100 -2.39 17.25 3.89
C GLY A 100 -1.54 18.23 3.07
N THR A 101 -0.74 19.04 3.76
CA THR A 101 0.18 20.02 3.15
C THR A 101 1.06 19.37 2.08
N GLU A 102 1.21 20.01 0.92
CA GLU A 102 2.02 19.54 -0.22
C GLU A 102 1.61 18.16 -0.79
N SER A 103 0.44 17.63 -0.43
CA SER A 103 -0.03 16.37 -1.01
C SER A 103 -0.45 16.58 -2.46
N THR A 104 -0.17 15.61 -3.32
CA THR A 104 -0.51 15.66 -4.75
C THR A 104 -1.37 14.46 -5.12
N ALA A 105 -2.54 14.72 -5.72
CA ALA A 105 -3.39 13.70 -6.31
C ALA A 105 -3.51 13.95 -7.82
N ALA A 106 -2.62 13.30 -8.60
CA ALA A 106 -2.54 13.48 -10.04
C ALA A 106 -3.38 12.49 -10.83
N GLU A 107 -3.63 11.30 -10.27
CA GLU A 107 -4.41 10.23 -10.89
C GLU A 107 -5.90 10.37 -10.56
N ASP A 108 -6.76 10.01 -11.52
CA ASP A 108 -8.22 10.02 -11.36
C ASP A 108 -8.68 8.99 -10.31
N ASN A 109 -9.74 9.32 -9.57
CA ASN A 109 -10.38 8.45 -8.57
C ASN A 109 -9.41 7.98 -7.45
N THR A 110 -8.53 8.86 -6.98
CA THR A 110 -7.56 8.53 -5.93
C THR A 110 -7.67 9.42 -4.69
N VAL A 111 -7.24 8.88 -3.54
CA VAL A 111 -6.99 9.67 -2.34
C VAL A 111 -5.49 9.63 -2.06
N SER A 112 -4.81 10.76 -2.20
CA SER A 112 -3.40 10.92 -1.87
C SER A 112 -3.23 11.57 -0.52
N VAL A 113 -2.37 10.99 0.32
CA VAL A 113 -1.99 11.53 1.64
C VAL A 113 -0.57 12.12 1.64
N GLY A 114 0.03 12.33 0.47
CA GLY A 114 1.42 12.75 0.32
C GLY A 114 1.81 13.01 -1.14
N ASN A 115 3.09 12.85 -1.45
CA ASN A 115 3.64 12.89 -2.81
C ASN A 115 4.86 11.95 -2.93
N ASP A 116 5.52 11.95 -4.08
CA ASP A 116 6.66 11.07 -4.40
C ASP A 116 7.86 11.21 -3.47
N THR A 117 8.00 12.35 -2.79
CA THR A 117 9.11 12.64 -1.87
C THR A 117 8.68 12.78 -0.42
N LEU A 118 7.37 12.92 -0.17
CA LEU A 118 6.78 13.13 1.15
C LEU A 118 5.61 12.16 1.36
N GLN A 119 5.92 10.93 1.73
CA GLN A 119 4.91 9.94 2.13
C GLN A 119 4.55 10.08 3.60
N ARG A 120 3.30 9.74 3.93
CA ARG A 120 2.80 9.75 5.31
C ARG A 120 2.36 8.36 5.74
N LYS A 121 2.53 8.07 7.02
CA LYS A 121 1.91 6.89 7.63
C LYS A 121 0.42 7.15 7.85
N ILE A 122 -0.40 6.18 7.51
CA ILE A 122 -1.80 6.12 7.95
C ILE A 122 -1.81 5.27 9.23
N VAL A 123 -2.22 5.86 10.34
CA VAL A 123 -2.13 5.26 11.69
C VAL A 123 -3.51 5.11 12.32
N HIS A 124 -3.60 4.32 13.40
CA HIS A 124 -4.86 4.01 14.10
C HIS A 124 -5.93 3.32 13.25
N MET A 125 -5.50 2.58 12.24
CA MET A 125 -6.39 1.74 11.45
C MET A 125 -6.80 0.49 12.23
N ALA A 126 -8.11 0.26 12.34
CA ALA A 126 -8.63 -1.05 12.73
C ALA A 126 -8.17 -2.14 11.76
N LYS A 127 -8.28 -3.41 12.15
CA LYS A 127 -8.06 -4.52 11.21
C LYS A 127 -9.17 -4.47 10.15
N GLY A 128 -8.81 -4.48 8.88
CA GLY A 128 -9.78 -4.60 7.78
C GLY A 128 -10.27 -6.04 7.64
N ASP A 129 -11.42 -6.25 7.02
CA ASP A 129 -11.90 -7.61 6.77
C ASP A 129 -11.01 -8.33 5.74
N ILE A 130 -10.71 -9.61 5.97
CA ILE A 130 -9.96 -10.45 5.03
C ILE A 130 -10.92 -11.46 4.41
N SER A 131 -11.38 -11.17 3.19
CA SER A 131 -12.25 -12.04 2.40
C SER A 131 -12.04 -11.80 0.90
N SER A 132 -12.58 -12.68 0.05
CA SER A 132 -12.45 -12.58 -1.41
C SER A 132 -13.15 -11.37 -2.04
N THR A 133 -13.93 -10.63 -1.26
CA THR A 133 -14.70 -9.46 -1.73
C THR A 133 -14.43 -8.21 -0.90
N SER A 134 -13.49 -8.27 0.05
CA SER A 134 -13.16 -7.13 0.91
C SER A 134 -12.48 -6.02 0.10
N THR A 135 -12.86 -4.78 0.40
CA THR A 135 -12.21 -3.57 -0.09
C THR A 135 -11.57 -2.77 1.05
N ASP A 136 -11.48 -3.36 2.24
CA ASP A 136 -10.89 -2.70 3.40
C ASP A 136 -9.37 -2.65 3.29
N ALA A 137 -8.80 -1.56 3.77
CA ALA A 137 -7.36 -1.48 3.95
C ALA A 137 -6.94 -2.34 5.17
N ILE A 138 -5.89 -3.14 5.02
CA ILE A 138 -5.31 -3.93 6.11
C ILE A 138 -4.29 -3.11 6.91
N ASN A 139 -4.10 -3.46 8.18
CA ASN A 139 -3.04 -2.86 9.00
C ASN A 139 -1.85 -3.83 9.20
N GLY A 140 -0.76 -3.32 9.76
CA GLY A 140 0.48 -4.08 9.92
C GLY A 140 0.35 -5.35 10.78
N SER A 141 -0.59 -5.41 11.73
CA SER A 141 -0.79 -6.61 12.55
C SER A 141 -1.36 -7.78 11.76
N GLN A 142 -2.21 -7.51 10.75
CA GLN A 142 -2.76 -8.58 9.90
C GLN A 142 -1.69 -9.18 8.99
N LEU A 143 -0.82 -8.34 8.43
CA LEU A 143 0.33 -8.82 7.66
C LEU A 143 1.30 -9.61 8.54
N TYR A 144 1.54 -9.15 9.78
CA TYR A 144 2.34 -9.88 10.76
C TYR A 144 1.74 -11.25 11.09
N ASP A 145 0.43 -11.34 11.34
CA ASP A 145 -0.27 -12.60 11.63
C ASP A 145 -0.07 -13.63 10.49
N ILE A 146 -0.13 -13.19 9.23
CA ILE A 146 0.15 -14.02 8.05
C ILE A 146 1.62 -14.46 8.01
N SER A 147 2.57 -13.52 8.14
CA SER A 147 4.00 -13.85 8.19
C SER A 147 4.33 -14.83 9.31
N LYS A 148 3.69 -14.68 10.48
CA LYS A 148 3.85 -15.58 11.61
C LYS A 148 3.31 -16.97 11.31
N SER A 149 2.14 -17.06 10.67
CA SER A 149 1.61 -18.35 10.21
C SER A 149 2.55 -19.06 9.23
N VAL A 150 3.23 -18.32 8.35
CA VAL A 150 4.23 -18.90 7.43
C VAL A 150 5.45 -19.40 8.21
N ALA A 151 6.02 -18.57 9.09
CA ALA A 151 7.17 -18.95 9.92
C ALA A 151 6.88 -20.23 10.75
N ASP A 152 5.70 -20.31 11.36
CA ASP A 152 5.30 -21.47 12.16
C ASP A 152 5.16 -22.76 11.32
N ARG A 153 4.70 -22.64 10.08
CA ARG A 153 4.58 -23.77 9.15
C ARG A 153 5.92 -24.23 8.59
N LEU A 154 6.90 -23.33 8.46
CA LEU A 154 8.28 -23.71 8.14
C LEU A 154 8.92 -24.44 9.33
N GLY A 155 8.69 -23.97 10.55
CA GLY A 155 9.34 -24.55 11.73
C GLY A 155 10.84 -24.28 11.71
N GLY A 156 11.66 -25.21 12.24
CA GLY A 156 13.11 -25.05 12.27
C GLY A 156 13.61 -23.78 13.02
N GLY A 157 12.78 -23.18 13.88
CA GLY A 157 13.09 -21.90 14.53
C GLY A 157 12.89 -20.66 13.67
N ALA A 158 12.22 -20.76 12.50
CA ALA A 158 11.80 -19.60 11.73
C ALA A 158 10.95 -18.66 12.60
N SER A 159 11.08 -17.35 12.36
CA SER A 159 10.42 -16.31 13.14
C SER A 159 10.11 -15.09 12.27
N VAL A 160 9.41 -14.09 12.82
CA VAL A 160 9.12 -12.83 12.12
C VAL A 160 9.85 -11.70 12.83
N SER A 161 10.63 -10.91 12.08
CA SER A 161 11.33 -9.74 12.60
C SER A 161 10.38 -8.57 12.87
N THR A 162 10.88 -7.51 13.51
CA THR A 162 10.12 -6.26 13.73
C THR A 162 9.76 -5.53 12.43
N ALA A 163 10.45 -5.85 11.32
CA ALA A 163 10.15 -5.33 9.99
C ALA A 163 9.12 -6.19 9.23
N GLY A 164 8.58 -7.25 9.85
CA GLY A 164 7.63 -8.16 9.21
C GLY A 164 8.25 -9.22 8.28
N VAL A 165 9.59 -9.31 8.25
CA VAL A 165 10.33 -10.27 7.42
C VAL A 165 10.41 -11.62 8.13
N VAL A 166 10.14 -12.71 7.41
CA VAL A 166 10.33 -14.07 7.91
C VAL A 166 11.83 -14.40 7.94
N ASN A 167 12.37 -14.57 9.14
CA ASN A 167 13.73 -15.04 9.35
C ASN A 167 13.84 -16.51 8.93
N ALA A 168 14.96 -16.85 8.32
CA ALA A 168 15.21 -18.19 7.80
C ALA A 168 15.12 -19.26 8.91
N PRO A 169 14.54 -20.45 8.63
CA PRO A 169 14.65 -21.59 9.53
C PRO A 169 16.11 -22.04 9.68
N ASN A 170 16.35 -22.96 10.60
CA ASN A 170 17.60 -23.70 10.75
C ASN A 170 17.28 -25.18 10.98
N TYR A 171 17.15 -25.92 9.88
CA TYR A 171 16.96 -27.37 9.91
C TYR A 171 18.30 -28.05 10.18
N LYS A 172 18.41 -28.67 11.34
CA LYS A 172 19.58 -29.47 11.73
C LYS A 172 19.35 -30.92 11.31
N LEU A 173 19.91 -31.30 10.17
CA LEU A 173 19.90 -32.67 9.67
C LEU A 173 21.25 -33.32 9.95
N GLN A 174 21.32 -34.65 9.83
CA GLN A 174 22.61 -35.34 9.95
C GLN A 174 23.61 -34.91 8.86
N SER A 175 23.11 -34.54 7.68
CA SER A 175 23.90 -34.04 6.54
C SER A 175 24.34 -32.58 6.66
N GLY A 176 23.86 -31.84 7.67
CA GLY A 176 24.26 -30.46 7.91
C GLY A 176 23.12 -29.55 8.40
N ASN A 177 23.42 -28.26 8.46
CA ASN A 177 22.46 -27.22 8.81
C ASN A 177 21.98 -26.51 7.55
N PHE A 178 20.66 -26.41 7.38
CA PHE A 178 20.04 -25.81 6.20
C PHE A 178 19.06 -24.72 6.59
N ASN A 179 19.13 -23.59 5.88
CA ASN A 179 18.33 -22.41 6.21
C ASN A 179 17.08 -22.24 5.34
N ASN A 180 16.75 -23.23 4.52
CA ASN A 180 15.52 -23.27 3.74
C ASN A 180 15.11 -24.72 3.46
N VAL A 181 13.86 -24.89 3.02
CA VAL A 181 13.25 -26.22 2.82
C VAL A 181 13.89 -26.95 1.64
N GLY A 182 14.20 -26.25 0.55
CA GLY A 182 14.76 -26.86 -0.66
C GLY A 182 16.12 -27.51 -0.38
N ASP A 183 17.02 -26.78 0.24
CA ASP A 183 18.35 -27.28 0.58
C ASP A 183 18.30 -28.36 1.65
N ALA A 184 17.38 -28.25 2.62
CA ALA A 184 17.16 -29.30 3.61
C ALA A 184 16.69 -30.61 2.95
N LEU A 185 15.70 -30.54 2.05
CA LEU A 185 15.20 -31.70 1.32
C LEU A 185 16.27 -32.30 0.41
N LYS A 186 17.04 -31.46 -0.29
CA LYS A 186 18.20 -31.92 -1.06
C LYS A 186 19.24 -32.60 -0.15
N GLY A 187 19.50 -32.04 1.02
CA GLY A 187 20.38 -32.63 2.01
C GLY A 187 19.89 -33.99 2.54
N ILE A 188 18.58 -34.24 2.58
CA ILE A 188 18.02 -35.57 2.88
C ILE A 188 18.21 -36.47 1.66
N ASP A 189 17.79 -36.01 0.48
CA ASP A 189 17.80 -36.77 -0.77
C ASP A 189 19.22 -37.25 -1.11
N ASP A 190 20.22 -36.37 -1.05
CA ASP A 190 21.61 -36.72 -1.30
C ASP A 190 22.18 -37.75 -0.30
N ASN A 191 21.51 -38.02 0.83
CA ASN A 191 22.01 -38.86 1.92
C ASN A 191 21.06 -40.03 2.27
N THR A 192 20.13 -40.38 1.39
CA THR A 192 19.24 -41.55 1.52
C THR A 192 19.54 -42.64 0.50
N LEU A 193 19.11 -43.88 0.77
CA LEU A 193 19.08 -44.94 -0.26
C LEU A 193 18.12 -44.54 -1.38
N GLN A 194 18.62 -44.53 -2.60
CA GLN A 194 17.88 -44.00 -3.74
C GLN A 194 17.25 -45.10 -4.56
N TRP A 195 15.98 -44.93 -4.95
CA TRP A 195 15.30 -45.88 -5.82
C TRP A 195 15.72 -45.69 -7.29
N ASP A 196 16.42 -46.68 -7.86
CA ASP A 196 16.68 -46.74 -9.30
C ASP A 196 15.44 -47.30 -10.01
N SER A 197 14.62 -46.39 -10.54
CA SER A 197 13.38 -46.76 -11.22
C SER A 197 13.55 -47.55 -12.51
N LEU A 198 14.75 -47.54 -13.12
CA LEU A 198 15.06 -48.27 -14.36
C LEU A 198 15.49 -49.70 -14.04
N LYS A 199 16.38 -49.86 -13.05
CA LYS A 199 16.85 -51.18 -12.61
C LYS A 199 15.89 -51.87 -11.63
N LYS A 200 14.89 -51.13 -11.11
CA LYS A 200 13.94 -51.60 -10.09
C LYS A 200 14.63 -52.08 -8.81
N VAL A 201 15.65 -51.37 -8.36
CA VAL A 201 16.42 -51.67 -7.13
C VAL A 201 16.70 -50.40 -6.35
N TYR A 202 17.02 -50.51 -5.06
CA TYR A 202 17.60 -49.41 -4.31
C TYR A 202 19.13 -49.38 -4.51
N SER A 203 19.68 -48.19 -4.74
CA SER A 203 21.10 -47.91 -4.82
C SER A 203 21.61 -47.36 -3.49
N ALA A 204 22.77 -47.86 -3.06
CA ALA A 204 23.54 -47.32 -1.94
C ALA A 204 24.66 -46.38 -2.40
N GLU A 205 24.76 -46.09 -3.69
CA GLU A 205 25.70 -45.09 -4.23
C GLU A 205 25.53 -43.74 -3.50
N HIS A 206 26.62 -43.11 -3.11
CA HIS A 206 26.60 -41.84 -2.38
C HIS A 206 27.73 -40.93 -2.86
N GLY A 207 27.41 -39.67 -3.17
CA GLY A 207 28.40 -38.72 -3.68
C GLY A 207 29.08 -39.21 -4.95
N SER A 208 30.41 -39.33 -4.92
CA SER A 208 31.23 -39.87 -6.02
C SER A 208 31.55 -41.36 -5.87
N ASP A 209 31.09 -42.00 -4.80
CA ASP A 209 31.45 -43.38 -4.49
C ASP A 209 30.47 -44.35 -5.15
N ALA A 210 30.97 -45.15 -6.09
CA ALA A 210 30.17 -46.11 -6.86
C ALA A 210 29.53 -47.22 -6.00
N THR A 211 30.06 -47.47 -4.80
CA THR A 211 29.54 -48.47 -3.85
C THR A 211 29.75 -48.00 -2.42
N SER A 212 28.71 -48.06 -1.60
CA SER A 212 28.77 -47.73 -0.16
C SER A 212 28.47 -48.95 0.71
N THR A 213 29.03 -48.96 1.94
CA THR A 213 28.71 -49.98 2.94
C THR A 213 27.49 -49.55 3.76
N ILE A 214 26.50 -50.44 3.89
CA ILE A 214 25.38 -50.27 4.82
C ILE A 214 25.73 -51.03 6.11
N THR A 215 25.85 -50.30 7.22
CA THR A 215 26.18 -50.88 8.54
C THR A 215 24.93 -51.06 9.40
N ASN A 216 25.04 -51.80 10.51
CA ASN A 216 23.92 -52.14 11.40
C ASN A 216 22.79 -52.92 10.72
N VAL A 217 23.13 -53.69 9.68
CA VAL A 217 22.23 -54.68 9.09
C VAL A 217 22.34 -55.96 9.91
N LYS A 218 21.20 -56.59 10.21
CA LYS A 218 21.16 -57.88 10.91
C LYS A 218 21.55 -58.99 9.94
N ASP A 219 22.28 -60.00 10.42
CA ASP A 219 22.63 -61.19 9.63
C ASP A 219 21.39 -61.78 8.93
N GLY A 220 21.51 -61.96 7.61
CA GLY A 220 20.47 -62.56 6.80
C GLY A 220 20.45 -64.09 6.92
N ALA A 221 19.26 -64.68 6.91
CA ALA A 221 19.11 -66.12 6.92
C ALA A 221 19.61 -66.71 5.59
N LEU A 222 20.51 -67.70 5.65
CA LEU A 222 20.97 -68.45 4.49
C LEU A 222 20.00 -69.61 4.20
N SER A 223 18.91 -69.32 3.48
CA SER A 223 17.96 -70.34 3.01
C SER A 223 17.45 -70.01 1.61
N ALA A 224 16.99 -71.03 0.87
CA ALA A 224 16.53 -70.88 -0.52
C ALA A 224 15.30 -69.95 -0.69
N SER A 225 14.57 -69.69 0.39
CA SER A 225 13.42 -68.79 0.41
C SER A 225 13.74 -67.43 1.05
N SER A 226 15.00 -67.19 1.43
CA SER A 226 15.38 -65.94 2.10
C SER A 226 15.35 -64.76 1.12
N THR A 227 14.85 -63.64 1.60
CA THR A 227 14.91 -62.33 0.92
C THR A 227 15.75 -61.33 1.72
N ASP A 228 16.50 -61.82 2.70
CA ASP A 228 17.35 -60.99 3.54
C ASP A 228 18.55 -60.51 2.74
N ALA A 229 19.03 -59.29 3.05
CA ALA A 229 20.36 -58.90 2.65
C ALA A 229 21.38 -59.79 3.37
N VAL A 230 22.28 -60.41 2.61
CA VAL A 230 23.34 -61.33 3.07
C VAL A 230 24.73 -60.80 2.75
#